data_AF-A0A6V8NPL4-F1
#
_entry.id   AF-A0A6V8NPL4-F1
#
_cell.length_a   1.000
_cell.length_b   1.000
_cell.length_c   1.000
_cell.angle_alpha   90.00
_cell.angle_beta   90.00
_cell.angle_gamma   90.00
#
_symmetry.space_group_name_H-M   'P 1'
#
loop_
_entity.id
_entity.type
_entity.pdbx_description
1 polymer ?
#
loop_
_entity_poly.entity_id
_entity_poly.type
_entity_poly.pdbx_seq_one_letter_code
_entity_poly.pdbx_strand_id
1 'polypeptide(L)'
;MAVNLDCDLEKKQPADHYLHLFAVLPPELGNDSAFLDRLHAFLPGWEMPKIRPENYAQGYGFVTDYLAEIFTRLRRRNYQTIVNAHVEFGKMTGRNQDSIKKTTAGLLKLLFPHRTPQTIEKNELWKCLQLAVECRQRIIDQLAISTPGEFKEVDLKGSIELCEKSRIESDFLGKQE
;
A
#
# COMPACT_ATOMS: atom_id res chain seq x y z
N MET A 1 5.49 -7.84 9.13
CA MET A 1 6.77 -8.55 9.33
C MET A 1 7.86 -7.50 9.23
N ALA A 2 8.70 -7.35 10.25
CA ALA A 2 9.86 -6.46 10.19
C ALA A 2 11.08 -7.34 9.94
N VAL A 3 11.79 -7.08 8.85
CA VAL A 3 13.01 -7.79 8.47
C VAL A 3 14.12 -6.76 8.52
N ASN A 4 15.23 -7.09 9.17
CA ASN A 4 16.35 -6.17 9.30
C ASN A 4 17.25 -6.31 8.06
N LEU A 5 17.09 -5.39 7.09
CA LEU A 5 17.99 -5.30 5.94
C LEU A 5 19.18 -4.42 6.30
N ASP A 6 20.40 -4.90 6.01
CA ASP A 6 21.57 -4.03 6.03
C ASP A 6 21.42 -2.99 4.91
N CYS A 7 21.38 -1.71 5.30
CA CYS A 7 21.11 -0.60 4.40
C CYS A 7 22.31 0.34 4.35
N ASP A 8 22.73 0.72 3.15
CA ASP A 8 23.63 1.85 2.98
C ASP A 8 22.80 3.14 3.12
N LEU A 9 22.94 3.78 4.28
CA LEU A 9 22.21 5.00 4.66
C LEU A 9 22.57 6.21 3.78
N GLU A 10 23.75 6.22 3.14
CA GLU A 10 24.15 7.32 2.27
C GLU A 10 23.51 7.21 0.89
N LYS A 11 23.38 5.98 0.38
CA LYS A 11 22.77 5.71 -0.94
C LYS A 11 21.26 5.49 -0.90
N LYS A 12 20.66 5.33 0.29
CA LYS A 12 19.25 4.91 0.47
C LYS A 12 18.91 3.67 -0.36
N GLN A 13 19.82 2.70 -0.36
CA GLN A 13 19.68 1.45 -1.08
C GLN A 13 20.01 0.28 -0.13
N PRO A 14 19.46 -0.91 -0.37
CA PRO A 14 19.92 -2.12 0.31
C PRO A 14 21.42 -2.31 0.03
N ALA A 15 22.15 -2.91 0.97
CA ALA A 15 23.57 -3.20 0.76
C ALA A 15 23.77 -4.08 -0.50
N ASP A 16 24.84 -3.80 -1.26
CA ASP A 16 25.09 -4.35 -2.60
C ASP A 16 25.21 -5.90 -2.65
N HIS A 17 25.29 -6.57 -1.51
CA HIS A 17 25.39 -8.04 -1.45
C HIS A 17 24.05 -8.77 -1.58
N TYR A 18 22.91 -8.07 -1.57
CA TYR A 18 21.60 -8.71 -1.73
C TYR A 18 21.19 -8.81 -3.20
N LEU A 19 20.98 -10.03 -3.68
CA LEU A 19 20.46 -10.31 -5.03
C LEU A 19 19.00 -9.85 -5.21
N HIS A 20 18.22 -9.83 -4.14
CA HIS A 20 16.84 -9.37 -4.10
C HIS A 20 16.45 -8.98 -2.66
N LEU A 21 15.46 -8.11 -2.50
CA LEU A 21 15.03 -7.54 -1.21
C LEU A 21 14.53 -8.59 -0.20
N PHE A 22 14.09 -9.74 -0.69
CA PHE A 22 13.60 -10.84 0.16
C PHE A 22 14.67 -11.87 0.53
N ALA A 23 15.93 -11.68 0.10
CA ALA A 23 17.03 -12.59 0.41
C ALA A 23 17.37 -12.66 1.92
N VAL A 24 16.88 -11.69 2.70
CA VAL A 24 17.06 -11.64 4.17
C VAL A 24 16.06 -12.52 4.91
N LEU A 25 14.97 -12.92 4.24
CA LEU A 25 14.05 -13.89 4.81
C LEU A 25 14.71 -15.27 4.88
N PRO A 26 14.30 -16.13 5.83
CA PRO A 26 14.70 -17.53 5.83
C PRO A 26 14.50 -18.14 4.44
N PRO A 27 15.43 -18.97 3.94
CA PRO A 27 15.40 -19.45 2.55
C PRO A 27 14.11 -20.22 2.19
N GLU A 28 13.44 -20.78 3.19
CA GLU A 28 12.13 -21.44 3.07
C GLU A 28 11.00 -20.46 2.69
N LEU A 29 11.08 -19.21 3.17
CA LEU A 29 10.09 -18.15 2.92
C LEU A 29 10.51 -17.20 1.79
N GLY A 30 11.81 -16.93 1.67
CA GLY A 30 12.36 -16.04 0.64
C GLY A 30 12.24 -16.63 -0.77
N ASN A 31 12.29 -17.95 -0.91
CA ASN A 31 12.15 -18.64 -2.20
C ASN A 31 10.70 -19.06 -2.52
N ASP A 32 9.76 -18.89 -1.58
CA ASP A 32 8.34 -19.18 -1.83
C ASP A 32 7.66 -17.99 -2.51
N SER A 33 7.64 -18.02 -3.84
CA SER A 33 6.97 -17.01 -4.67
C SER A 33 5.47 -16.89 -4.35
N ALA A 34 4.80 -17.98 -3.95
CA ALA A 34 3.40 -17.96 -3.59
C ALA A 34 3.17 -17.24 -2.25
N PHE A 35 4.11 -17.33 -1.30
CA PHE A 35 4.06 -16.53 -0.07
C PHE A 35 4.28 -15.05 -0.37
N LEU A 36 5.33 -14.72 -1.11
CA LEU A 36 5.68 -13.34 -1.45
C LEU A 36 4.58 -12.63 -2.24
N ASP A 37 3.87 -13.33 -3.14
CA ASP A 37 2.75 -12.76 -3.89
C ASP A 37 1.55 -12.38 -2.99
N ARG A 38 1.42 -12.97 -1.80
CA ARG A 38 0.38 -12.60 -0.81
C ARG A 38 0.72 -11.35 0.01
N LEU A 39 1.94 -10.82 -0.10
CA LEU A 39 2.30 -9.57 0.56
C LEU A 39 1.65 -8.38 -0.16
N HIS A 40 0.82 -7.61 0.55
CA HIS A 40 0.08 -6.51 -0.09
C HIS A 40 0.91 -5.24 -0.35
N ALA A 41 1.92 -4.98 0.47
CA ALA A 41 2.74 -3.76 0.42
C ALA A 41 4.10 -3.99 1.07
N PHE A 42 5.16 -3.43 0.46
CA PHE A 42 6.50 -3.41 1.02
C PHE A 42 6.98 -1.96 1.15
N LEU A 43 7.27 -1.55 2.37
CA LEU A 43 7.78 -0.22 2.70
C LEU A 43 9.22 -0.36 3.20
N PRO A 44 10.22 0.14 2.47
CA PRO A 44 11.62 0.03 2.84
C PRO A 44 11.95 0.94 4.02
N GLY A 45 12.70 0.39 4.98
CA GLY A 45 13.13 1.13 6.16
C GLY A 45 14.12 2.27 5.86
N TRP A 46 14.90 2.16 4.78
CA TRP A 46 15.93 3.14 4.42
C TRP A 46 15.37 4.44 3.82
N GLU A 47 14.12 4.44 3.35
CA GLU A 47 13.42 5.65 2.91
C GLU A 47 12.86 6.45 4.10
N MET A 48 12.70 5.82 5.25
CA MET A 48 12.18 6.49 6.43
C MET A 48 13.25 7.35 7.11
N PRO A 49 12.91 8.57 7.53
CA PRO A 49 13.81 9.37 8.35
C PRO A 49 14.05 8.66 9.68
N LYS A 50 15.29 8.73 10.17
CA LYS A 50 15.62 8.26 11.53
C LYS A 50 14.79 9.06 12.54
N ILE A 51 14.10 8.36 13.44
CA ILE A 51 13.35 8.97 14.53
C ILE A 51 14.35 9.63 15.47
N ARG A 52 14.24 10.95 15.65
CA ARG A 52 15.02 11.71 16.61
C ARG A 52 14.16 12.17 17.78
N PRO A 53 14.75 12.57 18.92
CA PRO A 53 14.00 13.11 20.05
C PRO A 53 13.07 14.26 19.67
N GLU A 54 13.45 15.06 18.68
CA GLU A 54 12.64 16.16 18.14
C GLU A 54 11.34 15.70 17.46
N ASN A 55 11.27 14.44 17.01
CA ASN A 55 10.07 13.87 16.38
C ASN A 55 9.06 13.35 17.40
N TYR A 56 9.41 13.32 18.70
CA TYR A 56 8.48 12.87 19.72
C TYR A 56 7.42 13.92 20.02
N ALA A 57 6.19 13.46 20.26
CA ALA A 57 5.13 14.32 20.72
C ALA A 57 5.47 14.86 22.12
N GLN A 58 5.54 16.19 22.26
CA GLN A 58 5.80 16.86 23.54
C GLN A 58 4.52 17.06 24.39
N GLY A 59 3.35 16.73 23.84
CA GLY A 59 2.05 16.90 24.47
C GLY A 59 1.47 15.63 25.06
N TYR A 60 0.19 15.71 25.46
CA TYR A 60 -0.55 14.56 25.97
C TYR A 60 -0.74 13.49 24.89
N GLY A 61 -0.30 12.27 25.19
CA GLY A 61 -0.55 11.09 24.37
C GLY A 61 -1.84 10.38 24.77
N PHE A 62 -2.41 9.60 23.85
CA PHE A 62 -3.47 8.67 24.19
C PHE A 62 -2.92 7.48 24.96
N VAL A 63 -3.70 6.98 25.93
CA VAL A 63 -3.44 5.69 26.54
C VAL A 63 -3.52 4.61 25.46
N THR A 64 -2.59 3.65 25.47
CA THR A 64 -2.45 2.61 24.43
C THR A 64 -3.75 1.84 24.20
N ASP A 65 -4.50 1.55 25.25
CA ASP A 65 -5.79 0.84 25.16
C ASP A 65 -6.84 1.65 24.42
N TYR A 66 -6.85 2.97 24.63
CA TYR A 66 -7.76 3.87 23.92
C TYR A 66 -7.41 3.94 22.43
N LEU A 67 -6.12 3.99 22.10
CA LEU A 67 -5.64 3.94 20.73
C LEU A 67 -6.01 2.60 20.05
N ALA A 68 -5.89 1.49 20.77
CA ALA A 68 -6.27 0.17 20.27
C ALA A 68 -7.78 0.07 19.95
N GLU A 69 -8.63 0.67 20.79
CA GLU A 69 -10.07 0.76 20.54
C GLU A 69 -10.38 1.62 19.31
N ILE A 70 -9.68 2.76 19.13
CA ILE A 70 -9.79 3.59 17.93
C ILE A 70 -9.46 2.77 16.67
N PHE A 71 -8.34 2.04 16.67
CA PHE A 71 -7.95 1.21 15.53
C PHE A 71 -8.95 0.08 15.25
N THR A 72 -9.53 -0.50 16.30
CA THR A 72 -10.58 -1.52 16.17
C THR A 72 -11.83 -0.95 15.49
N ARG A 73 -12.25 0.27 15.86
CA ARG A 73 -13.37 0.96 15.21
C ARG A 73 -13.05 1.37 13.77
N LEU A 74 -11.85 1.89 13.51
CA LEU A 74 -11.40 2.23 12.15
C LEU A 74 -11.32 1.00 11.24
N ARG A 75 -10.95 -0.16 11.77
CA ARG A 75 -10.93 -1.42 11.01
C ARG A 75 -12.32 -1.78 10.48
N ARG A 76 -13.37 -1.58 11.26
CA ARG A 76 -14.78 -1.88 10.88
C ARG A 76 -15.34 -0.98 9.78
N ARG A 77 -14.78 0.22 9.58
CA ARG A 77 -15.23 1.13 8.51
C ARG A 77 -14.81 0.63 7.13
N ASN A 78 -15.72 0.65 6.16
CA ASN A 78 -15.42 0.23 4.80
C ASN A 78 -15.00 1.44 3.93
N TYR A 79 -13.71 1.49 3.57
CA TYR A 79 -13.15 2.47 2.65
C TYR A 79 -12.83 1.87 1.28
N GLN A 80 -13.02 0.56 1.07
CA GLN A 80 -12.73 -0.07 -0.22
C GLN A 80 -13.74 0.37 -1.29
N THR A 81 -14.98 0.66 -0.89
CA THR A 81 -16.02 1.15 -1.80
C THR A 81 -15.63 2.46 -2.48
N ILE A 82 -15.01 3.40 -1.76
CA ILE A 82 -14.58 4.68 -2.36
C ILE A 82 -13.45 4.46 -3.38
N VAL A 83 -12.54 3.54 -3.10
CA VAL A 83 -11.42 3.21 -4.00
C VAL A 83 -11.98 2.61 -5.29
N ASN A 84 -12.91 1.65 -5.20
CA ASN A 84 -13.56 1.06 -6.36
C ASN A 84 -14.36 2.08 -7.18
N ALA A 85 -14.96 3.09 -6.54
CA ALA A 85 -15.75 4.10 -7.22
C ALA A 85 -14.90 5.14 -7.97
N HIS A 86 -13.66 5.37 -7.56
CA HIS A 86 -12.82 6.45 -8.08
C HIS A 86 -11.58 5.97 -8.85
N VAL A 87 -11.28 4.67 -8.82
CA VAL A 87 -10.09 4.08 -9.42
C VAL A 87 -10.48 3.00 -10.41
N GLU A 88 -10.06 3.16 -11.66
CA GLU A 88 -10.15 2.10 -12.66
C GLU A 88 -8.84 1.31 -12.63
N PHE A 89 -8.96 0.05 -12.23
CA PHE A 89 -7.86 -0.90 -12.30
C PHE A 89 -7.92 -1.53 -13.69
N GLY A 90 -6.90 -1.30 -14.54
CA GLY A 90 -6.83 -1.86 -15.88
C GLY A 90 -6.75 -3.40 -15.92
N LYS A 91 -5.98 -3.97 -16.85
CA LYS A 91 -5.82 -5.44 -17.00
C LYS A 91 -4.95 -6.09 -15.90
N MET A 92 -5.08 -5.64 -14.66
CA MET A 92 -4.36 -6.17 -13.50
C MET A 92 -5.01 -7.45 -12.98
N THR A 93 -4.21 -8.38 -12.45
CA THR A 93 -4.72 -9.56 -11.75
C THR A 93 -5.55 -9.16 -10.53
N GLY A 94 -6.61 -9.93 -10.22
CA GLY A 94 -7.49 -9.63 -9.07
C GLY A 94 -6.73 -9.51 -7.74
N ARG A 95 -5.66 -10.29 -7.56
CA ARG A 95 -4.79 -10.22 -6.38
C ARG A 95 -4.04 -8.88 -6.26
N ASN A 96 -3.52 -8.36 -7.37
CA ASN A 96 -2.88 -7.05 -7.39
C ASN A 96 -3.87 -5.94 -7.07
N GLN A 97 -5.08 -6.01 -7.65
CA GLN A 97 -6.15 -5.06 -7.37
C GLN A 97 -6.54 -5.07 -5.89
N ASP A 98 -6.76 -6.25 -5.31
CA ASP A 98 -7.12 -6.40 -3.90
C ASP A 98 -6.03 -5.88 -2.96
N SER A 99 -4.77 -6.15 -3.30
CA SER A 99 -3.61 -5.66 -2.53
C SER A 99 -3.59 -4.13 -2.49
N ILE A 100 -3.73 -3.47 -3.65
CA ILE A 100 -3.73 -2.01 -3.75
C ILE A 100 -4.95 -1.42 -3.04
N LYS A 101 -6.14 -1.99 -3.23
CA LYS A 101 -7.38 -1.53 -2.59
C LYS A 101 -7.29 -1.60 -1.08
N LYS A 102 -6.81 -2.72 -0.52
CA LYS A 102 -6.65 -2.90 0.94
C LYS A 102 -5.61 -1.95 1.51
N THR A 103 -4.47 -1.80 0.84
CA THR A 103 -3.40 -0.89 1.26
C THR A 103 -3.86 0.57 1.23
N THR A 104 -4.49 1.01 0.14
CA THR A 104 -5.06 2.37 0.00
C THR A 104 -6.11 2.64 1.07
N ALA A 105 -7.05 1.70 1.29
CA ALA A 105 -8.06 1.83 2.33
C ALA A 105 -7.46 1.89 3.75
N GLY A 106 -6.36 1.15 4.00
CA GLY A 106 -5.61 1.23 5.25
C GLY A 106 -4.95 2.60 5.45
N LEU A 107 -4.26 3.10 4.42
CA LEU A 107 -3.59 4.40 4.45
C LEU A 107 -4.58 5.55 4.68
N LEU A 108 -5.74 5.53 4.02
CA LEU A 108 -6.78 6.54 4.22
C LEU A 108 -7.27 6.58 5.67
N LYS A 109 -7.45 5.43 6.31
CA LYS A 109 -7.88 5.35 7.72
C LYS A 109 -6.83 5.91 8.67
N LEU A 110 -5.55 5.71 8.37
CA LEU A 110 -4.45 6.11 9.24
C LEU A 110 -4.09 7.59 9.06
N LEU A 111 -4.00 8.06 7.82
CA LEU A 111 -3.60 9.43 7.50
C LEU A 111 -4.75 10.42 7.63
N PHE A 112 -5.99 9.99 7.33
CA PHE A 112 -7.17 10.84 7.35
C PHE A 112 -8.30 10.25 8.23
N PRO A 113 -8.06 10.03 9.53
CA PRO A 113 -9.05 9.41 10.43
C PRO A 113 -10.32 10.26 10.62
N HIS A 114 -10.22 11.56 10.38
CA HIS A 114 -11.31 12.54 10.47
C HIS A 114 -12.25 12.49 9.26
N ARG A 115 -11.82 11.92 8.12
CA ARG A 115 -12.64 11.82 6.91
C ARG A 115 -13.48 10.54 6.92
N THR A 116 -14.70 10.64 6.43
CA THR A 116 -15.56 9.50 6.06
C THR A 116 -15.44 9.17 4.57
N PRO A 117 -15.87 7.98 4.11
CA PRO A 117 -15.84 7.60 2.69
C PRO A 117 -16.53 8.59 1.72
N GLN A 118 -17.42 9.45 2.20
CA GLN A 118 -18.10 10.45 1.38
C GLN A 118 -17.37 11.80 1.35
N THR A 119 -16.52 12.05 2.35
CA THR A 119 -15.84 13.35 2.55
C THR A 119 -14.37 13.34 2.13
N ILE A 120 -13.84 12.20 1.69
CA ILE A 120 -12.47 12.08 1.20
C ILE A 120 -12.33 12.88 -0.09
N GLU A 121 -11.30 13.71 -0.15
CA GLU A 121 -10.97 14.45 -1.36
C GLU A 121 -10.17 13.58 -2.33
N LYS A 122 -10.31 13.84 -3.64
CA LYS A 122 -9.57 13.12 -4.68
C LYS A 122 -8.05 13.19 -4.47
N ASN A 123 -7.53 14.33 -4.03
CA ASN A 123 -6.10 14.51 -3.78
C ASN A 123 -5.60 13.64 -2.61
N GLU A 124 -6.40 13.47 -1.57
CA GLU A 124 -6.08 12.60 -0.42
C GLU A 124 -6.08 11.13 -0.86
N LEU A 125 -7.10 10.72 -1.63
CA LEU A 125 -7.18 9.39 -2.24
C LEU A 125 -5.98 9.10 -3.14
N TRP A 126 -5.63 10.06 -4.02
CA TRP A 126 -4.54 9.91 -4.97
C TRP A 126 -3.19 9.70 -4.29
N LYS A 127 -2.87 10.49 -3.26
CA LYS A 127 -1.63 10.32 -2.48
C LYS A 127 -1.51 8.93 -1.87
N CYS A 128 -2.59 8.45 -1.26
CA CYS A 128 -2.64 7.11 -0.68
C CYS A 128 -2.52 6.02 -1.75
N LEU A 129 -3.18 6.20 -2.90
CA LEU A 129 -3.16 5.27 -4.00
C LEU A 129 -1.77 5.15 -4.62
N GLN A 130 -1.11 6.28 -4.91
CA GLN A 130 0.25 6.30 -5.46
C GLN A 130 1.23 5.53 -4.57
N LEU A 131 1.18 5.75 -3.26
CA LEU A 131 2.02 5.04 -2.31
C LEU A 131 1.70 3.53 -2.27
N ALA A 132 0.42 3.17 -2.33
CA ALA A 132 0.01 1.76 -2.36
C ALA A 132 0.49 1.04 -3.62
N VAL A 133 0.40 1.70 -4.78
CA VAL A 133 0.88 1.19 -6.07
C VAL A 133 2.38 1.01 -6.06
N GLU A 134 3.13 1.99 -5.58
CA GLU A 134 4.59 1.89 -5.45
C GLU A 134 5.01 0.74 -4.54
N CYS A 135 4.37 0.62 -3.37
CA CYS A 135 4.64 -0.49 -2.45
C CYS A 135 4.35 -1.87 -3.07
N ARG A 136 3.34 -1.98 -3.94
CA ARG A 136 2.99 -3.24 -4.61
C ARG A 136 3.89 -3.51 -5.82
N GLN A 137 4.25 -2.47 -6.58
CA GLN A 137 5.18 -2.57 -7.70
C GLN A 137 6.50 -3.17 -7.25
N ARG A 138 7.05 -2.68 -6.12
CA ARG A 138 8.28 -3.20 -5.53
C ARG A 138 8.23 -4.70 -5.29
N ILE A 139 7.11 -5.24 -4.83
CA ILE A 139 6.96 -6.69 -4.60
C ILE A 139 6.99 -7.45 -5.92
N ILE A 140 6.30 -6.95 -6.94
CA ILE A 140 6.23 -7.57 -8.26
C ILE A 140 7.61 -7.57 -8.94
N ASP A 141 8.34 -6.46 -8.86
CA ASP A 141 9.69 -6.36 -9.42
C ASP A 141 10.62 -7.40 -8.79
N GLN A 142 10.51 -7.59 -7.47
CA GLN A 142 11.31 -8.59 -6.75
C GLN A 142 10.89 -10.02 -7.05
N LEU A 143 9.59 -10.28 -7.26
CA LEU A 143 9.10 -11.58 -7.72
C LEU A 143 9.61 -11.92 -9.13
N ALA A 144 9.65 -10.93 -10.02
CA ALA A 144 10.20 -11.08 -11.37
C ALA A 144 11.69 -11.44 -11.34
N ILE A 145 12.47 -10.88 -10.41
CA ILE A 145 13.88 -11.22 -10.18
C ILE A 145 14.03 -12.62 -9.59
N SER A 146 13.20 -12.98 -8.59
CA SER A 146 13.32 -14.25 -7.87
C SER A 146 12.82 -15.47 -8.65
N THR A 147 11.90 -15.30 -9.59
CA THR A 147 11.36 -16.39 -10.41
C THR A 147 11.24 -15.95 -11.87
N PRO A 148 12.38 -15.88 -12.59
CA PRO A 148 12.39 -15.46 -13.99
C PRO A 148 11.70 -16.50 -14.87
N GLY A 149 10.45 -16.23 -15.26
CA GLY A 149 9.66 -17.09 -16.16
C GLY A 149 8.15 -17.08 -15.89
N GLU A 150 7.73 -17.04 -14.62
CA GLU A 150 6.30 -17.02 -14.24
C GLU A 150 5.73 -15.60 -14.17
N PHE A 151 6.56 -14.63 -13.79
CA PHE A 151 6.17 -13.23 -13.65
C PHE A 151 6.89 -12.39 -14.71
N LYS A 152 6.11 -11.74 -15.58
CA LYS A 152 6.63 -10.68 -16.47
C LYS A 152 6.72 -9.38 -15.69
N GLU A 153 7.62 -8.51 -16.11
CA GLU A 153 7.67 -7.12 -15.63
C GLU A 153 6.33 -6.44 -15.98
N VAL A 154 5.52 -6.14 -14.95
CA VAL A 154 4.23 -5.47 -15.11
C VAL A 154 4.37 -4.09 -14.49
N ASP A 155 4.25 -3.05 -15.31
CA ASP A 155 4.14 -1.69 -14.80
C ASP A 155 2.70 -1.42 -14.33
N LEU A 156 2.53 -1.33 -13.02
CA LEU A 156 1.25 -1.00 -12.40
C LEU A 156 0.96 0.49 -12.47
N LYS A 157 1.98 1.36 -12.50
CA LYS A 157 1.80 2.82 -12.46
C LYS A 157 1.11 3.33 -13.71
N GLY A 158 1.44 2.79 -14.88
CA GLY A 158 0.78 3.13 -16.15
C GLY A 158 -0.64 2.58 -16.32
N SER A 159 -1.08 1.66 -15.46
CA SER A 159 -2.36 0.94 -15.62
C SER A 159 -3.52 1.49 -14.80
N ILE A 160 -3.28 2.55 -14.03
CA ILE A 160 -4.22 3.08 -13.03
C ILE A 160 -4.57 4.52 -13.38
N GLU A 161 -5.86 4.76 -13.60
CA GLU A 161 -6.40 6.09 -13.88
C GLU A 161 -7.46 6.46 -12.84
N LEU A 162 -7.52 7.75 -12.49
CA LEU A 162 -8.59 8.29 -11.67
C LEU A 162 -9.82 8.55 -12.54
N CYS A 163 -10.97 8.01 -12.15
CA CYS A 163 -12.21 8.25 -12.87
C CYS A 163 -12.68 9.72 -12.69
N GLU A 164 -12.96 10.42 -13.78
CA GLU A 164 -13.58 11.76 -13.73
C GLU A 164 -15.06 11.68 -13.31
N LYS A 165 -15.56 12.72 -12.62
CA LYS A 165 -16.87 12.72 -11.95
C LYS A 165 -18.05 12.46 -12.89
N SER A 166 -17.92 12.77 -14.18
CA SER A 166 -18.98 12.62 -15.20
C SER A 166 -19.46 11.19 -15.39
N ARG A 167 -18.66 10.18 -15.03
CA ARG A 167 -19.01 8.76 -15.18
C ARG A 167 -19.72 8.16 -13.96
N ILE A 168 -19.52 8.74 -12.78
CA ILE A 168 -20.12 8.25 -11.52
C ILE A 168 -21.62 8.65 -11.47
N GLU A 169 -21.98 9.81 -12.01
CA GLU A 169 -23.39 10.23 -12.10
C GLU A 169 -24.20 9.36 -13.09
N SER A 170 -23.60 8.91 -14.20
CA SER A 170 -24.28 8.00 -15.15
C SER A 170 -24.53 6.61 -14.58
N ASP A 171 -23.61 6.07 -13.77
CA ASP A 171 -23.76 4.73 -13.17
C ASP A 171 -24.73 4.72 -11.98
N PHE A 172 -24.91 5.85 -11.30
CA PHE A 172 -25.91 6.00 -10.24
C PHE A 172 -27.32 6.31 -10.77
N LEU A 173 -27.46 7.02 -11.89
CA LEU A 173 -28.78 7.25 -12.53
C LEU A 173 -29.33 6.01 -13.26
N GLY A 174 -28.47 5.08 -13.70
CA GLY A 174 -28.89 3.86 -14.41
C GLY A 174 -29.43 2.71 -13.54
N LYS A 175 -29.61 2.90 -12.22
CA LYS A 175 -30.10 1.86 -11.28
C LYS A 175 -31.44 2.22 -10.61
N GLN A 176 -32.19 3.17 -11.16
CA GLN A 176 -33.52 3.60 -10.67
C GLN A 176 -34.63 3.39 -11.71
N GLU A 177 -34.52 2.35 -12.56
CA GLU A 177 -35.62 1.85 -13.40
C GLU A 177 -35.84 0.35 -13.17
#